data_AF-A0A0F4YQD5-F1
#
_entry.id   AF-A0A0F4YQD5-F1
#
_cell.length_a   1.000
_cell.length_b   1.000
_cell.length_c   1.000
_cell.angle_alpha   90.00
_cell.angle_beta   90.00
_cell.angle_gamma   90.00
#
_symmetry.space_group_name_H-M   'P 1'
#
loop_
_entity.id
_entity.type
_entity.pdbx_description
1 polymer ?
#
loop_
_entity_poly.entity_id
_entity_poly.type
_entity_poly.pdbx_seq_one_letter_code
_entity_poly.pdbx_strand_id
1 'polypeptide(L)'
;MNEEEETIQHPSSLTTVFLDQPPSCLEFCPADPDHFVVGTYLLSEAKKKNQDDGNGAEEDENEEVVVDQKKTGSLQLWRLDVMASELTQKQVVTLPHAVFDLHFHPRERTLLAVATSAASVSLYRVARSEASAPDLDFPQIQHIWTIQTHEDPTIPALFLAWAPERWFPFGKSVCFCDGSTSADGFAVTFSDGRTSVFTARRGGEQLVRAEFVESQFEPRESIETWFVALATFQPASSSGNNNAQAIPFLFTGNDFGSLQTRRFAPVEQEDPSNDGDMDMDMDLNNYEALNFDDKARHHTAGVTAILPLPTPLIQDSPLLLTGSYDEFIRVYHATPRTKGKVLAETRLGGGVWRLQLIDIVEEGRERDPLTVQSSSEDDSNEDTTSYRTRFLILASCMHAGTRILNVIWRRRRARSSSSSDVTDSGSGALIEEEVGEWDIQLLAKFTEHQSMNYASDFWKQRGDGGGRGGKEEEEEKEENKKQLVCLSSSFYDRRLCLWRVDI
;
A
#
# COMPACT_ATOMS: atom_id res chain seq x y z
N MET A 1 17.58 -9.09 -30.39
CA MET A 1 16.57 -8.26 -29.70
C MET A 1 15.32 -9.09 -29.66
N ASN A 2 14.88 -9.45 -28.46
CA ASN A 2 13.73 -10.35 -28.26
C ASN A 2 12.44 -9.58 -28.56
N GLU A 3 11.48 -10.25 -29.20
CA GLU A 3 10.15 -9.70 -29.55
C GLU A 3 9.38 -9.12 -28.33
N GLU A 4 9.76 -9.49 -27.10
CA GLU A 4 9.20 -8.92 -25.85
C GLU A 4 9.55 -7.45 -25.62
N GLU A 5 10.73 -6.96 -26.07
CA GLU A 5 11.11 -5.55 -25.89
C GLU A 5 10.31 -4.58 -26.80
N GLU A 6 9.77 -5.05 -27.92
CA GLU A 6 9.04 -4.20 -28.88
C GLU A 6 7.65 -3.77 -28.38
N THR A 7 7.15 -4.35 -27.29
CA THR A 7 5.80 -4.06 -26.75
C THR A 7 5.78 -3.11 -25.55
N ILE A 8 6.94 -2.82 -24.95
CA ILE A 8 7.04 -1.97 -23.75
C ILE A 8 6.98 -0.49 -24.15
N GLN A 9 6.06 0.25 -23.55
CA GLN A 9 5.92 1.69 -23.81
C GLN A 9 6.95 2.52 -23.03
N HIS A 10 7.46 3.56 -23.70
CA HIS A 10 8.40 4.54 -23.13
C HIS A 10 7.83 5.96 -23.32
N PRO A 11 6.74 6.32 -22.61
CA PRO A 11 6.15 7.64 -22.76
C PRO A 11 7.10 8.74 -22.28
N SER A 12 6.97 9.92 -22.88
CA SER A 12 7.55 11.15 -22.35
C SER A 12 6.55 11.86 -21.45
N SER A 13 7.04 12.68 -20.52
CA SER A 13 6.16 13.46 -19.65
C SER A 13 5.44 14.53 -20.47
N LEU A 14 4.14 14.69 -20.23
CA LEU A 14 3.33 15.75 -20.84
C LEU A 14 3.71 17.10 -20.23
N THR A 15 3.92 17.10 -18.92
CA THR A 15 4.26 18.27 -18.11
C THR A 15 5.22 17.86 -17.00
N THR A 16 6.26 18.66 -16.82
CA THR A 16 7.18 18.55 -15.69
C THR A 16 7.21 19.87 -14.94
N VAL A 17 7.02 19.82 -13.61
CA VAL A 17 7.12 20.97 -12.71
C VAL A 17 8.17 20.72 -11.64
N PHE A 18 8.79 21.80 -11.15
CA PHE A 18 9.82 21.75 -10.12
C PHE A 18 9.29 22.34 -8.80
N LEU A 19 9.56 21.64 -7.71
CA LEU A 19 9.13 21.97 -6.36
C LEU A 19 10.25 22.68 -5.62
N ASP A 20 9.87 23.47 -4.63
CA ASP A 20 10.78 24.12 -3.70
C ASP A 20 11.47 23.12 -2.77
N GLN A 21 10.78 22.03 -2.41
CA GLN A 21 11.26 20.95 -1.54
C GLN A 21 11.17 19.56 -2.21
N PRO A 22 12.05 18.61 -1.85
CA PRO A 22 11.98 17.22 -2.33
C PRO A 22 10.64 16.52 -2.01
N PRO A 23 9.91 16.00 -3.01
CA PRO A 23 8.66 15.25 -2.80
C PRO A 23 8.95 13.82 -2.31
N SER A 24 8.56 13.49 -1.08
CA SER A 24 8.78 12.17 -0.47
C SER A 24 7.61 11.20 -0.71
N CYS A 25 6.38 11.69 -0.75
CA CYS A 25 5.17 10.92 -0.98
C CYS A 25 4.11 11.78 -1.70
N LEU A 26 3.19 11.14 -2.41
CA LEU A 26 2.05 11.80 -3.05
C LEU A 26 0.86 10.86 -3.18
N GLU A 27 -0.35 11.41 -3.12
CA GLU A 27 -1.59 10.67 -3.40
C GLU A 27 -2.71 11.62 -3.88
N PHE A 28 -3.51 11.18 -4.84
CA PHE A 28 -4.72 11.84 -5.31
C PHE A 28 -5.83 11.74 -4.26
N CYS A 29 -6.56 12.84 -4.08
CA CYS A 29 -7.69 12.90 -3.17
C CYS A 29 -8.86 12.05 -3.70
N PRO A 30 -9.28 10.98 -3.00
CA PRO A 30 -10.33 10.11 -3.52
C PRO A 30 -11.72 10.78 -3.60
N ALA A 31 -11.94 11.88 -2.87
CA ALA A 31 -13.18 12.66 -2.90
C ALA A 31 -13.19 13.73 -4.01
N ASP A 32 -12.02 14.17 -4.48
CA ASP A 32 -11.85 15.18 -5.53
C ASP A 32 -10.62 14.81 -6.39
N PRO A 33 -10.77 13.88 -7.35
CA PRO A 33 -9.64 13.26 -8.05
C PRO A 33 -8.78 14.21 -8.89
N ASP A 34 -9.25 15.43 -9.17
CA ASP A 34 -8.46 16.45 -9.86
C ASP A 34 -7.45 17.12 -8.92
N HIS A 35 -7.47 16.78 -7.62
CA HIS A 35 -6.57 17.31 -6.62
C HIS A 35 -5.76 16.19 -5.98
N PHE A 36 -4.51 16.50 -5.65
CA PHE A 36 -3.60 15.57 -4.98
C PHE A 36 -2.73 16.31 -3.96
N VAL A 37 -2.25 15.57 -2.97
CA VAL A 37 -1.37 16.09 -1.93
C VAL A 37 0.02 15.51 -2.11
N VAL A 38 1.04 16.37 -1.98
CA VAL A 38 2.44 15.99 -1.97
C VAL A 38 3.00 16.27 -0.58
N GLY A 39 3.56 15.25 0.06
CA GLY A 39 4.39 15.38 1.25
C GLY A 39 5.84 15.63 0.86
N THR A 40 6.52 16.50 1.60
CA THR A 40 7.93 16.83 1.33
C THR A 40 8.85 16.53 2.50
N TYR A 41 10.11 16.32 2.16
CA TYR A 41 11.21 16.10 3.09
C TYR A 41 12.34 17.08 2.76
N LEU A 42 12.79 17.85 3.75
CA LEU A 42 13.92 18.75 3.66
C LEU A 42 14.86 18.51 4.84
N LEU A 43 16.08 18.05 4.53
CA LEU A 43 17.18 17.97 5.48
C LEU A 43 18.01 19.26 5.39
N SER A 44 18.11 19.98 6.50
CA SER A 44 19.00 21.12 6.67
C SER A 44 20.10 20.78 7.66
N GLU A 45 21.34 21.13 7.33
CA GLU A 45 22.51 20.90 8.18
C GLU A 45 23.07 22.25 8.65
N ALA A 46 23.24 22.42 9.96
CA ALA A 46 23.89 23.58 10.54
C ALA A 46 25.17 23.12 11.27
N LYS A 47 26.33 23.62 10.82
CA LYS A 47 27.61 23.38 11.50
C LYS A 47 27.73 24.32 12.70
N LYS A 48 27.72 23.79 13.92
CA LYS A 48 28.05 24.54 15.12
C LYS A 48 29.56 24.40 15.38
N LYS A 49 30.25 25.53 15.55
CA LYS A 49 31.60 25.52 16.12
C LYS A 49 31.46 25.48 17.64
N ASN A 50 32.19 24.61 18.32
CA ASN A 50 32.31 24.67 19.76
C ASN A 50 33.01 25.99 20.11
N GLN A 51 32.26 27.00 20.54
CA GLN A 51 32.83 28.13 21.27
C GLN A 51 33.12 27.62 22.67
N ASP A 52 34.33 27.13 22.89
CA ASP A 52 34.85 26.98 24.24
C ASP A 52 35.20 28.38 24.75
N ASP A 53 34.34 28.92 25.62
CA ASP A 53 34.57 30.18 26.32
C ASP A 53 35.72 29.99 27.33
N GLY A 54 36.97 30.16 26.88
CA GLY A 54 38.09 30.06 27.83
C GLY A 54 39.50 30.19 27.27
N ASN A 55 39.95 31.43 27.06
CA ASN A 55 41.34 31.90 27.02
C ASN A 55 42.35 31.13 26.15
N GLY A 56 42.82 31.84 25.11
CA GLY A 56 43.67 31.28 24.06
C GLY A 56 44.95 30.61 24.52
N ALA A 57 45.27 29.52 23.82
CA ALA A 57 46.53 29.31 23.14
C ALA A 57 46.39 28.09 22.22
N GLU A 58 46.95 28.22 21.02
CA GLU A 58 47.28 27.16 20.04
C GLU A 58 46.13 26.61 19.18
N GLU A 59 46.33 26.74 17.86
CA GLU A 59 45.48 26.22 16.78
C GLU A 59 45.62 24.69 16.75
N ASP A 60 44.72 23.98 17.44
CA ASP A 60 44.57 22.54 17.26
C ASP A 60 43.72 22.26 16.01
N GLU A 61 44.29 21.57 15.02
CA GLU A 61 43.62 21.17 13.75
C GLU A 61 42.51 20.11 13.93
N ASN A 62 42.07 19.86 15.16
CA ASN A 62 41.07 18.85 15.55
C ASN A 62 39.83 19.47 16.25
N GLU A 63 39.32 20.61 15.78
CA GLU A 63 38.01 21.10 16.21
C GLU A 63 36.89 20.14 15.76
N GLU A 64 36.27 19.41 16.70
CA GLU A 64 35.08 18.59 16.43
C GLU A 64 33.91 19.47 15.97
N VAL A 65 33.60 19.43 14.66
CA VAL A 65 32.43 20.11 14.10
C VAL A 65 31.19 19.28 14.39
N VAL A 66 30.35 19.75 15.31
CA VAL A 66 29.02 19.15 15.53
C VAL A 66 28.08 19.62 14.42
N VAL A 67 27.60 18.67 13.60
CA VAL A 67 26.60 18.92 12.56
C VAL A 67 25.21 18.72 13.15
N ASP A 68 24.45 19.80 13.28
CA ASP A 68 23.07 19.78 13.70
C ASP A 68 22.17 19.53 12.49
N GLN A 69 21.57 18.34 12.40
CA GLN A 69 20.70 17.93 11.31
C GLN A 69 19.23 18.13 11.69
N LYS A 70 18.51 18.91 10.90
CA LYS A 70 17.07 19.16 11.10
C LYS A 70 16.28 18.69 9.89
N LYS A 71 15.29 17.83 10.15
CA LYS A 71 14.33 17.32 9.16
C LYS A 71 13.05 18.15 9.23
N THR A 72 12.69 18.83 8.15
CA THR A 72 11.48 19.66 8.01
C THR A 72 10.73 19.27 6.73
N GLY A 73 9.52 19.80 6.53
CA GLY A 73 8.73 19.43 5.36
C GLY A 73 7.51 20.33 5.15
N SER A 74 6.62 19.88 4.28
CA SER A 74 5.35 20.53 3.97
C SER A 74 4.36 19.53 3.39
N LEU A 75 3.07 19.90 3.46
CA LEU A 75 2.02 19.32 2.64
C LEU A 75 1.63 20.33 1.57
N GLN A 76 1.71 19.94 0.31
CA GLN A 76 1.39 20.80 -0.83
C GLN A 76 0.15 20.24 -1.53
N LEU A 77 -0.90 21.05 -1.62
CA LEU A 77 -2.09 20.72 -2.41
C LEU A 77 -1.90 21.20 -3.84
N TRP A 78 -2.10 20.31 -4.79
CA TRP A 78 -2.01 20.57 -6.21
C TRP A 78 -3.31 20.22 -6.92
N ARG A 79 -3.56 20.90 -8.04
CA ARG A 79 -4.64 20.60 -8.99
C ARG A 79 -4.04 20.13 -10.31
N LEU A 80 -4.59 19.05 -10.85
CA LEU A 80 -4.36 18.56 -12.21
C LEU A 80 -5.52 19.00 -13.10
N ASP A 81 -5.20 19.71 -14.18
CA ASP A 81 -6.09 19.85 -15.33
C ASP A 81 -5.73 18.77 -16.35
N VAL A 82 -6.53 17.71 -16.43
CA VAL A 82 -6.26 16.56 -17.30
C VAL A 82 -6.32 16.92 -18.79
N MET A 83 -7.15 17.89 -19.16
CA MET A 83 -7.36 18.29 -20.56
C MET A 83 -6.23 19.19 -21.03
N ALA A 84 -5.85 20.18 -20.22
CA ALA A 84 -4.71 21.05 -20.50
C ALA A 84 -3.36 20.35 -20.20
N SER A 85 -3.37 19.23 -19.49
CA SER A 85 -2.19 18.56 -18.94
C SER A 85 -1.37 19.48 -18.02
N GLU A 86 -2.03 20.35 -17.26
CA GLU A 86 -1.38 21.35 -16.41
C GLU A 86 -1.43 20.99 -14.92
N LEU A 87 -0.36 21.32 -14.20
CA LEU A 87 -0.24 21.14 -12.75
C LEU A 87 -0.16 22.51 -12.08
N THR A 88 -1.05 22.79 -11.13
CA THR A 88 -1.06 24.07 -10.39
C THR A 88 -1.05 23.86 -8.88
N GLN A 89 -0.06 24.42 -8.19
CA GLN A 89 -0.03 24.44 -6.72
C GLN A 89 -1.09 25.39 -6.16
N LYS A 90 -1.89 24.92 -5.20
CA LYS A 90 -3.02 25.66 -4.61
C LYS A 90 -2.78 26.09 -3.17
N GLN A 91 -2.16 25.23 -2.37
CA GLN A 91 -1.90 25.49 -0.95
C GLN A 91 -0.59 24.83 -0.52
N VAL A 92 0.13 25.46 0.40
CA VAL A 92 1.28 24.87 1.10
C VAL A 92 1.05 25.01 2.60
N VAL A 93 1.16 23.90 3.32
CA VAL A 93 1.14 23.84 4.78
C VAL A 93 2.55 23.43 5.24
N THR A 94 3.32 24.37 5.76
CA THR A 94 4.66 24.11 6.26
C THR A 94 4.63 23.31 7.55
N LEU A 95 5.51 22.32 7.68
CA LEU A 95 5.63 21.46 8.85
C LEU A 95 7.03 21.54 9.48
N PRO A 96 7.13 21.50 10.82
CA PRO A 96 8.42 21.51 11.51
C PRO A 96 9.17 20.16 11.40
N HIS A 97 8.55 19.15 10.78
CA HIS A 97 9.04 17.79 10.64
C HIS A 97 8.90 17.34 9.19
N ALA A 98 9.75 16.42 8.75
CA ALA A 98 9.62 15.86 7.41
C ALA A 98 8.42 14.90 7.34
N VAL A 99 7.81 14.83 6.16
CA VAL A 99 6.74 13.87 5.87
C VAL A 99 7.37 12.61 5.29
N PHE A 100 7.21 11.47 5.96
CA PHE A 100 7.70 10.18 5.47
C PHE A 100 6.66 9.42 4.67
N ASP A 101 5.41 9.46 5.13
CA ASP A 101 4.32 8.77 4.46
C ASP A 101 3.02 9.55 4.61
N LEU A 102 2.14 9.40 3.63
CA LEU A 102 0.79 9.96 3.66
C LEU A 102 -0.18 9.00 3.01
N HIS A 103 -1.37 8.90 3.59
CA HIS A 103 -2.42 8.05 3.06
C HIS A 103 -3.82 8.64 3.27
N PHE A 104 -4.59 8.77 2.19
CA PHE A 104 -6.01 9.05 2.29
C PHE A 104 -6.75 7.87 2.92
N HIS A 105 -7.73 8.19 3.76
CA HIS A 105 -8.51 7.19 4.46
C HIS A 105 -9.42 6.42 3.47
N PRO A 106 -9.48 5.07 3.53
CA PRO A 106 -10.16 4.25 2.52
C PRO A 106 -11.69 4.43 2.48
N ARG A 107 -12.30 4.84 3.60
CA ARG A 107 -13.77 5.02 3.73
C ARG A 107 -14.16 6.51 3.76
N GLU A 108 -13.66 7.26 4.74
CA GLU A 108 -13.72 8.73 4.77
C GLU A 108 -12.77 9.41 3.76
N ARG A 109 -13.17 9.45 2.49
CA ARG A 109 -12.35 9.89 1.33
C ARG A 109 -11.78 11.32 1.37
N THR A 110 -12.15 12.14 2.35
CA THR A 110 -11.57 13.48 2.55
C THR A 110 -10.48 13.52 3.63
N LEU A 111 -10.33 12.46 4.42
CA LEU A 111 -9.35 12.41 5.50
C LEU A 111 -8.01 11.89 4.97
N LEU A 112 -6.93 12.47 5.51
CA LEU A 112 -5.54 12.18 5.15
C LEU A 112 -4.72 12.05 6.43
N ALA A 113 -4.06 10.92 6.64
CA ALA A 113 -3.07 10.76 7.70
C ALA A 113 -1.65 10.95 7.15
N VAL A 114 -0.77 11.45 8.02
CA VAL A 114 0.61 11.79 7.70
C VAL A 114 1.53 11.27 8.80
N ALA A 115 2.47 10.39 8.46
CA ALA A 115 3.54 9.93 9.33
C ALA A 115 4.77 10.87 9.21
N THR A 116 5.36 11.22 10.34
CA THR A 116 6.40 12.27 10.38
C THR A 116 7.70 11.83 11.05
N SER A 117 8.75 12.60 10.79
CA SER A 117 10.07 12.40 11.39
C SER A 117 10.18 12.69 12.89
N ALA A 118 9.08 12.97 13.59
CA ALA A 118 9.04 13.29 15.02
C ALA A 118 8.16 12.31 15.81
N ALA A 119 8.14 11.05 15.37
CA ALA A 119 7.38 9.96 15.99
C ALA A 119 5.89 10.30 16.22
N SER A 120 5.29 10.96 15.24
CA SER A 120 3.90 11.39 15.31
C SER A 120 3.15 11.12 14.01
N VAL A 121 1.85 10.91 14.18
CA VAL A 121 0.87 10.86 13.09
C VAL A 121 -0.06 12.06 13.22
N SER A 122 -0.29 12.73 12.10
CA SER A 122 -1.21 13.87 12.01
C SER A 122 -2.36 13.56 11.07
N LEU A 123 -3.58 13.95 11.46
CA LEU A 123 -4.78 13.84 10.63
C LEU A 123 -5.14 15.20 10.04
N TYR A 124 -5.44 15.20 8.75
CA TYR A 124 -5.91 16.34 7.99
C TYR A 124 -7.21 16.01 7.27
N ARG A 125 -7.96 17.06 6.89
CA ARG A 125 -9.08 16.99 5.96
C ARG A 125 -8.77 17.79 4.72
N VAL A 126 -9.06 17.24 3.55
CA VAL A 126 -9.02 17.92 2.25
C VAL A 126 -10.45 18.10 1.75
N ALA A 127 -11.00 19.29 1.98
CA ALA A 127 -12.39 19.59 1.63
C ALA A 127 -12.58 21.08 1.31
N ARG A 128 -13.63 21.40 0.55
CA ARG A 128 -14.05 22.79 0.34
C ARG A 128 -14.61 23.33 1.65
N SER A 129 -14.09 24.45 2.13
CA SER A 129 -14.60 25.08 3.34
C SER A 129 -15.79 25.97 3.00
N GLU A 130 -16.95 25.69 3.61
CA GLU A 130 -18.10 26.60 3.52
C GLU A 130 -17.91 27.88 4.35
N ALA A 131 -17.02 27.85 5.35
CA ALA A 131 -16.92 28.88 6.39
C ALA A 131 -15.77 29.88 6.21
N SER A 132 -14.67 29.50 5.55
CA SER A 132 -13.42 30.32 5.56
C SER A 132 -13.14 31.09 4.27
N ALA A 133 -13.76 30.74 3.14
CA ALA A 133 -13.66 31.52 1.89
C ALA A 133 -14.62 31.00 0.80
N PRO A 134 -15.86 31.51 0.71
CA PRO A 134 -16.84 31.07 -0.31
C PRO A 134 -16.37 31.35 -1.77
N ASP A 135 -15.36 32.20 -1.95
CA ASP A 135 -14.82 32.56 -3.27
C ASP A 135 -13.72 31.63 -3.79
N LEU A 136 -13.24 30.66 -3.00
CA LEU A 136 -12.21 29.70 -3.44
C LEU A 136 -12.84 28.48 -4.12
N ASP A 137 -12.55 28.30 -5.41
CA ASP A 137 -13.03 27.16 -6.21
C ASP A 137 -12.12 25.90 -6.09
N PHE A 138 -11.55 25.64 -4.92
CA PHE A 138 -10.72 24.45 -4.68
C PHE A 138 -10.79 23.99 -3.21
N PRO A 139 -10.60 22.68 -2.92
CA PRO A 139 -10.55 22.17 -1.55
C PRO A 139 -9.32 22.71 -0.80
N GLN A 140 -9.34 22.68 0.53
CA GLN A 140 -8.21 23.10 1.37
C GLN A 140 -7.76 21.97 2.29
N ILE A 141 -6.45 21.90 2.55
CA ILE A 141 -5.86 21.07 3.61
C ILE A 141 -6.12 21.76 4.95
N GLN A 142 -6.80 21.06 5.85
CA GLN A 142 -7.16 21.51 7.18
C GLN A 142 -6.62 20.52 8.21
N HIS A 143 -5.76 20.98 9.13
CA HIS A 143 -5.28 20.16 10.23
C HIS A 143 -6.43 19.85 11.20
N ILE A 144 -6.49 18.60 11.66
CA ILE A 144 -7.46 18.16 12.68
C ILE A 144 -6.75 17.91 14.00
N TRP A 145 -5.80 16.97 14.02
CA TRP A 145 -5.05 16.61 15.21
C TRP A 145 -3.68 16.04 14.87
N THR A 146 -2.81 15.99 15.86
CA THR A 146 -1.52 15.28 15.82
C THR A 146 -1.40 14.50 17.12
N ILE A 147 -1.09 13.21 17.02
CA ILE A 147 -0.79 12.37 18.18
C ILE A 147 0.66 11.91 18.13
N GLN A 148 1.25 11.79 19.31
CA GLN A 148 2.54 11.13 19.47
C GLN A 148 2.31 9.62 19.41
N THR A 149 3.05 8.92 18.54
CA THR A 149 2.92 7.47 18.32
C THR A 149 4.11 6.69 18.86
N HIS A 150 5.11 7.37 19.44
CA HIS A 150 6.24 6.75 20.11
C HIS A 150 6.70 7.63 21.27
N GLU A 151 7.10 7.02 22.39
CA GLU A 151 7.49 7.74 23.61
C GLU A 151 8.80 8.52 23.42
N ASP A 152 9.70 8.00 22.60
CA ASP A 152 10.91 8.69 22.16
C ASP A 152 10.64 9.49 20.87
N PRO A 153 10.67 10.84 20.90
CA PRO A 153 10.41 11.68 19.72
C PRO A 153 11.54 11.64 18.68
N THR A 154 12.68 11.03 19.00
CA THR A 154 13.82 10.87 18.07
C THR A 154 13.68 9.65 17.17
N ILE A 155 12.77 8.72 17.50
CA ILE A 155 12.49 7.51 16.71
C ILE A 155 11.38 7.83 15.71
N PRO A 156 11.66 8.07 14.42
CA PRO A 156 10.64 8.46 13.45
C PRO A 156 9.53 7.42 13.23
N ALA A 157 8.32 7.92 12.99
CA ALA A 157 7.22 7.14 12.40
C ALA A 157 7.45 7.05 10.88
N LEU A 158 7.76 5.86 10.39
CA LEU A 158 8.22 5.65 9.02
C LEU A 158 7.06 5.49 8.03
N PHE A 159 6.24 4.43 8.19
CA PHE A 159 5.13 4.10 7.28
C PHE A 159 3.84 3.92 8.06
N LEU A 160 2.72 4.25 7.40
CA LEU A 160 1.39 4.15 7.99
C LEU A 160 0.45 3.35 7.08
N ALA A 161 -0.38 2.49 7.66
CA ALA A 161 -1.46 1.82 6.96
C ALA A 161 -2.79 1.97 7.70
N TRP A 162 -3.82 2.47 7.01
CA TRP A 162 -5.18 2.48 7.51
C TRP A 162 -5.72 1.05 7.65
N ALA A 163 -6.46 0.79 8.72
CA ALA A 163 -7.17 -0.47 8.89
C ALA A 163 -8.32 -0.55 7.86
N PRO A 164 -8.38 -1.60 7.02
CA PRO A 164 -9.52 -1.78 6.12
C PRO A 164 -10.78 -2.14 6.90
N GLU A 165 -11.92 -2.10 6.22
CA GLU A 165 -13.20 -2.46 6.83
C GLU A 165 -13.15 -3.89 7.40
N ARG A 166 -13.70 -4.07 8.61
CA ARG A 166 -13.73 -5.36 9.33
C ARG A 166 -12.34 -5.94 9.64
N TRP A 167 -11.30 -5.11 9.74
CA TRP A 167 -9.97 -5.57 10.12
C TRP A 167 -9.84 -5.86 11.63
N PHE A 168 -10.43 -5.03 12.49
CA PHE A 168 -10.37 -5.30 13.92
C PHE A 168 -11.22 -6.53 14.30
N PRO A 169 -10.67 -7.50 15.06
CA PRO A 169 -11.35 -8.77 15.32
C PRO A 169 -12.54 -8.67 16.30
N PHE A 170 -12.69 -7.55 17.02
CA PHE A 170 -13.66 -7.34 18.11
C PHE A 170 -15.10 -7.01 17.68
N GLY A 171 -15.45 -7.24 16.40
CA GLY A 171 -16.80 -7.21 15.79
C GLY A 171 -17.88 -6.23 16.32
N LYS A 172 -18.44 -5.37 15.46
CA LYS A 172 -19.68 -4.55 15.68
C LYS A 172 -19.79 -3.70 16.96
N SER A 173 -18.76 -3.58 17.79
CA SER A 173 -18.84 -2.80 19.04
C SER A 173 -18.73 -1.28 18.88
N VAL A 174 -18.59 -0.75 17.65
CA VAL A 174 -18.45 0.70 17.40
C VAL A 174 -19.68 1.25 16.72
N CYS A 175 -20.78 1.47 17.45
CA CYS A 175 -21.87 2.31 16.93
C CYS A 175 -21.39 3.76 16.86
N PHE A 176 -21.09 4.25 15.66
CA PHE A 176 -20.92 5.68 15.42
C PHE A 176 -22.28 6.38 15.56
N CYS A 177 -22.26 7.69 15.80
CA CYS A 177 -23.46 8.52 15.89
C CYS A 177 -24.33 8.50 14.62
N ASP A 178 -23.77 8.04 13.49
CA ASP A 178 -24.45 7.86 12.20
C ASP A 178 -25.03 6.44 11.97
N GLY A 179 -24.85 5.51 12.92
CA GLY A 179 -25.31 4.13 12.83
C GLY A 179 -24.36 3.13 12.15
N SER A 180 -23.16 3.55 11.72
CA SER A 180 -22.09 2.64 11.28
C SER A 180 -21.52 1.86 12.46
N THR A 181 -21.05 0.60 12.25
CA THR A 181 -20.65 -0.33 13.34
C THR A 181 -19.18 -0.80 13.31
N SER A 182 -18.35 -0.32 12.38
CA SER A 182 -17.01 -0.89 12.15
C SER A 182 -15.92 -0.05 12.83
N ALA A 183 -15.15 -0.66 13.74
CA ALA A 183 -13.96 -0.05 14.30
C ALA A 183 -13.01 0.54 13.23
N ASP A 184 -12.22 1.53 13.66
CA ASP A 184 -11.29 2.28 12.81
C ASP A 184 -9.96 2.48 13.52
N GLY A 185 -8.92 2.78 12.75
CA GLY A 185 -7.56 2.88 13.25
C GLY A 185 -6.51 2.68 12.18
N PHE A 186 -5.25 2.66 12.59
CA PHE A 186 -4.11 2.57 11.67
C PHE A 186 -2.92 1.88 12.33
N ALA A 187 -2.03 1.33 11.53
CA ALA A 187 -0.73 0.81 11.95
C ALA A 187 0.39 1.80 11.59
N VAL A 188 1.46 1.80 12.38
CA VAL A 188 2.67 2.60 12.17
C VAL A 188 3.92 1.75 12.41
N THR A 189 4.96 1.94 11.61
CA THR A 189 6.29 1.35 11.82
C THR A 189 7.31 2.39 12.25
N PHE A 190 8.34 1.96 12.96
CA PHE A 190 9.38 2.82 13.53
C PHE A 190 10.78 2.37 13.12
N SER A 191 11.75 3.27 13.22
CA SER A 191 13.16 2.98 12.89
C SER A 191 13.85 2.05 13.88
N ASP A 192 13.32 1.93 15.10
CA ASP A 192 13.84 0.97 16.08
C ASP A 192 13.33 -0.46 15.84
N GLY A 193 12.45 -0.65 14.85
CA GLY A 193 11.83 -1.92 14.48
C GLY A 193 10.47 -2.18 15.11
N ARG A 194 9.99 -1.31 16.01
CA ARG A 194 8.65 -1.43 16.58
C ARG A 194 7.60 -1.25 15.48
N THR A 195 6.49 -1.98 15.63
CA THR A 195 5.25 -1.72 14.91
C THR A 195 4.14 -1.54 15.94
N SER A 196 3.30 -0.52 15.78
CA SER A 196 2.15 -0.29 16.66
C SER A 196 0.87 -0.19 15.85
N VAL A 197 -0.24 -0.62 16.43
CA VAL A 197 -1.59 -0.41 15.88
C VAL A 197 -2.40 0.45 16.84
N PHE A 198 -2.93 1.55 16.34
CA PHE A 198 -3.75 2.52 17.06
C PHE A 198 -5.22 2.31 16.72
N THR A 199 -6.00 1.82 17.67
CA THR A 199 -7.44 1.54 17.55
C THR A 199 -8.24 2.71 18.13
N ALA A 200 -9.16 3.29 17.36
CA ALA A 200 -9.99 4.40 17.83
C ALA A 200 -10.98 3.94 18.94
N ARG A 201 -10.96 4.63 20.09
CA ARG A 201 -11.86 4.42 21.24
C ARG A 201 -13.30 4.87 20.97
N ARG A 202 -14.23 4.29 21.74
CA ARG A 202 -15.66 4.62 21.77
C ARG A 202 -15.89 6.08 22.23
N GLY A 203 -16.81 6.79 21.58
CA GLY A 203 -17.36 8.07 22.08
C GLY A 203 -16.92 9.35 21.34
N GLY A 204 -16.02 9.24 20.35
CA GLY A 204 -15.76 10.31 19.39
C GLY A 204 -16.71 10.19 18.20
N GLU A 205 -17.48 11.24 17.90
CA GLU A 205 -18.11 11.39 16.59
C GLU A 205 -16.96 11.49 15.55
N GLN A 206 -16.74 10.43 14.76
CA GLN A 206 -15.70 10.32 13.70
C GLN A 206 -14.24 10.23 14.19
N LEU A 207 -13.33 9.70 13.36
CA LEU A 207 -11.86 9.70 13.58
C LEU A 207 -11.30 11.07 13.98
N VAL A 208 -12.03 12.14 13.65
CA VAL A 208 -11.74 13.54 13.94
C VAL A 208 -11.60 13.84 15.44
N ARG A 209 -12.26 13.07 16.31
CA ARG A 209 -12.22 13.24 17.78
C ARG A 209 -11.85 11.96 18.51
N ALA A 210 -11.26 10.99 17.82
CA ALA A 210 -10.91 9.71 18.41
C ALA A 210 -9.75 9.85 19.40
N GLU A 211 -9.90 9.20 20.56
CA GLU A 211 -8.75 8.75 21.35
C GLU A 211 -8.32 7.37 20.84
N PHE A 212 -7.08 6.95 21.10
CA PHE A 212 -6.56 5.70 20.59
C PHE A 212 -6.08 4.77 21.70
N VAL A 213 -6.34 3.47 21.54
CA VAL A 213 -5.68 2.38 22.27
C VAL A 213 -4.55 1.87 21.38
N GLU A 214 -3.34 1.80 21.94
CA GLU A 214 -2.17 1.29 21.23
C GLU A 214 -1.93 -0.19 21.55
N SER A 215 -1.79 -1.01 20.52
CA SER A 215 -1.22 -2.36 20.61
C SER A 215 0.18 -2.35 20.02
N GLN A 216 1.18 -2.56 20.88
CA GLN A 216 2.59 -2.53 20.52
C GLN A 216 3.08 -3.94 20.15
N PHE A 217 3.86 -4.02 19.07
CA PHE A 217 4.53 -5.23 18.60
C PHE A 217 6.03 -4.99 18.56
N GLU A 218 6.70 -5.40 19.63
CA GLU A 218 8.14 -5.16 19.79
C GLU A 218 8.98 -6.04 18.85
N PRO A 219 10.09 -5.49 18.30
CA PRO A 219 10.98 -6.24 17.46
C PRO A 219 11.85 -7.17 18.30
N ARG A 220 12.41 -8.21 17.66
CA ARG A 220 13.44 -9.06 18.29
C ARG A 220 14.81 -8.40 18.29
N GLU A 221 15.07 -7.60 17.27
CA GLU A 221 16.33 -6.91 17.02
C GLU A 221 15.98 -5.51 16.51
N SER A 222 16.75 -4.50 16.92
CA SER A 222 16.47 -3.12 16.51
C SER A 222 16.88 -2.90 15.07
N ILE A 223 15.91 -3.09 14.16
CA ILE A 223 16.08 -3.04 12.70
C ILE A 223 14.95 -2.21 12.13
N GLU A 224 15.27 -1.22 11.31
CA GLU A 224 14.27 -0.36 10.67
C GLU A 224 13.21 -1.19 9.92
N THR A 225 11.95 -0.90 10.20
CA THR A 225 10.80 -1.52 9.53
C THR A 225 10.23 -0.56 8.47
N TRP A 226 10.56 -0.83 7.22
CA TRP A 226 10.30 0.01 6.06
C TRP A 226 8.89 -0.05 5.50
N PHE A 227 8.04 -0.97 5.95
CA PHE A 227 6.69 -1.02 5.41
C PHE A 227 5.71 -1.71 6.35
N VAL A 228 4.46 -1.27 6.31
CA VAL A 228 3.33 -1.94 6.95
C VAL A 228 2.16 -2.04 5.99
N ALA A 229 1.50 -3.19 5.98
CA ALA A 229 0.24 -3.39 5.26
C ALA A 229 -0.78 -4.10 6.15
N LEU A 230 -2.01 -3.60 6.12
CA LEU A 230 -3.17 -4.21 6.76
C LEU A 230 -4.11 -4.74 5.69
N ALA A 231 -4.58 -5.98 5.84
CA ALA A 231 -5.56 -6.56 4.93
C ALA A 231 -6.53 -7.51 5.62
N THR A 232 -7.71 -7.63 5.03
CA THR A 232 -8.69 -8.64 5.38
C THR A 232 -8.85 -9.62 4.23
N PHE A 233 -8.84 -10.91 4.54
CA PHE A 233 -9.03 -11.99 3.57
C PHE A 233 -10.27 -12.80 3.89
N GLN A 234 -10.93 -13.32 2.85
CA GLN A 234 -12.04 -14.25 3.02
C GLN A 234 -11.51 -15.70 3.13
N PRO A 235 -12.07 -16.51 4.06
CA PRO A 235 -11.81 -17.95 4.09
C PRO A 235 -12.20 -18.60 2.76
N ALA A 236 -11.38 -19.55 2.26
CA ALA A 236 -11.62 -20.25 1.00
C ALA A 236 -13.02 -20.91 0.93
N SER A 237 -13.48 -21.48 2.06
CA SER A 237 -14.79 -22.13 2.24
C SER A 237 -15.99 -21.18 2.13
N SER A 238 -15.76 -19.87 2.09
CA SER A 238 -16.80 -18.84 2.14
C SER A 238 -16.81 -17.91 0.92
N SER A 239 -16.08 -18.27 -0.14
CA SER A 239 -16.03 -17.52 -1.40
C SER A 239 -17.44 -17.25 -1.93
N GLY A 240 -17.86 -15.98 -1.94
CA GLY A 240 -19.20 -15.55 -2.38
C GLY A 240 -20.22 -15.27 -1.27
N ASN A 241 -19.89 -15.52 0.00
CA ASN A 241 -20.72 -15.11 1.14
C ASN A 241 -20.20 -13.79 1.75
N ASN A 242 -20.86 -12.68 1.44
CA ASN A 242 -20.46 -11.35 1.95
C ASN A 242 -20.54 -11.23 3.49
N ASN A 243 -21.28 -12.11 4.15
CA ASN A 243 -21.41 -12.17 5.61
C ASN A 243 -20.35 -13.03 6.29
N ALA A 244 -19.47 -13.68 5.53
CA ALA A 244 -18.37 -14.45 6.11
C ALA A 244 -17.41 -13.51 6.86
N GLN A 245 -16.89 -14.01 7.99
CA GLN A 245 -15.99 -13.25 8.83
C GLN A 245 -14.65 -13.05 8.11
N ALA A 246 -14.29 -11.78 7.90
CA ALA A 246 -13.00 -11.39 7.38
C ALA A 246 -11.89 -11.81 8.35
N ILE A 247 -10.80 -12.36 7.81
CA ILE A 247 -9.61 -12.72 8.58
C ILE A 247 -8.60 -11.58 8.45
N PRO A 248 -8.26 -10.90 9.54
CA PRO A 248 -7.30 -9.80 9.51
C PRO A 248 -5.85 -10.25 9.56
N PHE A 249 -5.03 -9.56 8.78
CA PHE A 249 -3.59 -9.73 8.71
C PHE A 249 -2.87 -8.38 8.83
N LEU A 250 -1.71 -8.41 9.49
CA LEU A 250 -0.72 -7.36 9.55
C LEU A 250 0.58 -7.90 8.93
N PHE A 251 1.13 -7.18 7.96
CA PHE A 251 2.41 -7.51 7.32
C PHE A 251 3.39 -6.39 7.55
N THR A 252 4.65 -6.74 7.82
CA THR A 252 5.74 -5.77 7.90
C THR A 252 6.97 -6.25 7.15
N GLY A 253 7.73 -5.30 6.60
CA GLY A 253 8.98 -5.54 5.89
C GLY A 253 10.11 -4.73 6.53
N ASN A 254 11.26 -5.36 6.76
CA ASN A 254 12.41 -4.69 7.40
C ASN A 254 13.60 -4.48 6.45
N ASP A 255 14.63 -3.76 6.93
CA ASP A 255 15.83 -3.40 6.17
C ASP A 255 16.67 -4.59 5.67
N PHE A 256 16.60 -5.74 6.35
CA PHE A 256 17.33 -6.94 5.96
C PHE A 256 16.56 -7.88 5.05
N GLY A 257 15.39 -7.46 4.57
CA GLY A 257 14.59 -8.24 3.62
C GLY A 257 13.67 -9.27 4.28
N SER A 258 13.48 -9.21 5.61
CA SER A 258 12.53 -10.08 6.29
C SER A 258 11.11 -9.57 6.09
N LEU A 259 10.19 -10.50 5.84
CA LEU A 259 8.75 -10.25 5.84
C LEU A 259 8.11 -10.95 7.04
N GLN A 260 7.51 -10.18 7.94
CA GLN A 260 6.72 -10.68 9.06
C GLN A 260 5.24 -10.66 8.71
N THR A 261 4.54 -11.75 9.04
CA THR A 261 3.09 -11.91 8.86
C THR A 261 2.46 -12.25 10.20
N ARG A 262 1.49 -11.44 10.61
CA ARG A 262 0.63 -11.68 11.76
C ARG A 262 -0.81 -11.87 11.31
N ARG A 263 -1.51 -12.84 11.91
CA ARG A 263 -2.95 -13.10 11.70
C ARG A 263 -3.64 -12.97 13.04
N PHE A 264 -4.79 -12.31 13.08
CA PHE A 264 -5.59 -12.23 14.30
C PHE A 264 -6.82 -13.14 14.19
N ALA A 265 -7.15 -13.81 15.30
CA ALA A 265 -8.34 -14.61 15.43
C ALA A 265 -9.56 -13.69 15.53
N PRO A 266 -10.62 -13.94 14.76
CA PRO A 266 -11.88 -13.26 14.99
C PRO A 266 -12.44 -13.55 16.38
N VAL A 267 -13.12 -12.58 16.99
CA VAL A 267 -13.87 -12.82 18.23
C VAL A 267 -15.19 -13.52 17.93
N GLU A 268 -15.43 -14.63 18.60
CA GLU A 268 -16.76 -15.25 18.71
C GLU A 268 -17.62 -14.34 19.61
N GLN A 269 -18.81 -13.94 19.16
CA GLN A 269 -19.67 -13.02 19.93
C GLN A 269 -19.91 -13.55 21.34
N GLU A 270 -19.24 -12.96 22.34
CA GLU A 270 -19.59 -13.16 23.74
C GLU A 270 -20.82 -12.34 24.13
N ASP A 271 -21.51 -12.82 25.16
CA ASP A 271 -22.80 -12.30 25.63
C ASP A 271 -22.70 -10.80 25.97
N PRO A 272 -23.47 -9.90 25.31
CA PRO A 272 -23.38 -8.45 25.47
C PRO A 272 -23.71 -7.92 26.88
N SER A 273 -23.97 -8.80 27.85
CA SER A 273 -24.21 -8.47 29.25
C SER A 273 -22.94 -8.31 30.10
N ASN A 274 -21.74 -8.58 29.55
CA ASN A 274 -20.50 -8.47 30.30
C ASN A 274 -19.91 -7.05 30.15
N ASP A 275 -20.27 -6.15 31.07
CA ASP A 275 -19.70 -4.79 31.19
C ASP A 275 -18.26 -4.82 31.77
N GLY A 276 -17.40 -5.70 31.23
CA GLY A 276 -15.98 -5.72 31.53
C GLY A 276 -15.29 -4.43 31.07
N ASP A 277 -14.05 -4.23 31.53
CA ASP A 277 -13.24 -3.05 31.20
C ASP A 277 -12.91 -3.05 29.69
N MET A 278 -13.76 -2.41 28.86
CA MET A 278 -13.78 -2.52 27.39
C MET A 278 -12.47 -2.15 26.70
N ASP A 279 -11.58 -1.41 27.37
CA ASP A 279 -10.26 -1.03 26.84
C ASP A 279 -9.25 -2.19 26.88
N MET A 280 -9.31 -3.08 27.87
CA MET A 280 -8.45 -4.27 27.94
C MET A 280 -8.79 -5.28 26.83
N ASP A 281 -10.04 -5.29 26.39
CA ASP A 281 -10.51 -6.16 25.30
C ASP A 281 -10.08 -5.66 23.90
N MET A 282 -9.48 -4.46 23.80
CA MET A 282 -9.01 -3.89 22.52
C MET A 282 -7.52 -4.12 22.25
N ASP A 283 -6.77 -4.76 23.15
CA ASP A 283 -5.37 -5.12 22.89
C ASP A 283 -5.26 -6.31 21.92
N LEU A 284 -4.78 -6.02 20.70
CA LEU A 284 -4.63 -7.01 19.61
C LEU A 284 -3.68 -8.16 19.96
N ASN A 285 -2.78 -7.98 20.93
CA ASN A 285 -1.90 -9.06 21.38
C ASN A 285 -2.69 -10.26 21.93
N ASN A 286 -3.89 -10.02 22.49
CA ASN A 286 -4.75 -11.09 23.02
C ASN A 286 -5.39 -11.96 21.92
N TYR A 287 -5.30 -11.52 20.66
CA TYR A 287 -5.98 -12.14 19.53
C TYR A 287 -5.02 -12.62 18.44
N GLU A 288 -3.72 -12.53 18.68
CA GLU A 288 -2.71 -13.04 17.75
C GLU A 288 -2.82 -14.56 17.60
N ALA A 289 -3.25 -15.01 16.42
CA ALA A 289 -3.42 -16.42 16.09
C ALA A 289 -2.18 -17.01 15.39
N LEU A 290 -1.42 -16.17 14.70
CA LEU A 290 -0.21 -16.55 13.98
C LEU A 290 0.74 -15.36 13.96
N ASN A 291 2.01 -15.65 14.15
CA ASN A 291 3.12 -14.73 13.96
C ASN A 291 4.29 -15.51 13.38
N PHE A 292 4.59 -15.28 12.11
CA PHE A 292 5.73 -15.88 11.47
C PHE A 292 6.53 -14.85 10.68
N ASP A 293 7.82 -15.10 10.64
CA ASP A 293 8.82 -14.30 9.95
C ASP A 293 9.58 -15.23 9.00
N ASP A 294 9.74 -14.81 7.75
CA ASP A 294 10.36 -15.63 6.72
C ASP A 294 11.89 -15.68 6.81
N LYS A 295 12.48 -14.84 7.67
CA LYS A 295 13.91 -14.72 7.96
C LYS A 295 14.73 -14.32 6.75
N ALA A 296 14.23 -13.35 5.98
CA ALA A 296 14.90 -12.82 4.80
C ALA A 296 15.31 -13.90 3.79
N ARG A 297 14.44 -14.91 3.61
CA ARG A 297 14.73 -16.05 2.72
C ARG A 297 14.56 -15.72 1.25
N HIS A 298 13.74 -14.72 0.94
CA HIS A 298 13.24 -14.49 -0.42
C HIS A 298 13.56 -13.09 -0.96
N HIS A 299 13.98 -12.16 -0.09
CA HIS A 299 14.42 -10.82 -0.47
C HIS A 299 15.85 -10.63 0.02
N THR A 300 16.72 -10.14 -0.86
CA THR A 300 18.16 -10.02 -0.55
C THR A 300 18.56 -8.64 -0.01
N ALA A 301 17.59 -7.73 0.06
CA ALA A 301 17.68 -6.42 0.68
C ALA A 301 16.29 -6.02 1.21
N GLY A 302 16.19 -4.86 1.87
CA GLY A 302 14.98 -4.45 2.59
C GLY A 302 13.68 -4.57 1.80
N VAL A 303 12.63 -5.07 2.46
CA VAL A 303 11.27 -5.14 1.89
C VAL A 303 10.61 -3.78 2.06
N THR A 304 10.45 -3.07 0.95
CA THR A 304 10.02 -1.66 0.92
C THR A 304 8.61 -1.46 0.42
N ALA A 305 7.95 -2.50 -0.10
CA ALA A 305 6.55 -2.44 -0.49
C ALA A 305 5.86 -3.78 -0.29
N ILE A 306 4.65 -3.75 0.29
CA ILE A 306 3.81 -4.93 0.46
C ILE A 306 2.39 -4.56 0.02
N LEU A 307 1.91 -5.18 -1.05
CA LEU A 307 0.55 -5.02 -1.56
C LEU A 307 -0.19 -6.35 -1.43
N PRO A 308 -1.09 -6.50 -0.44
CA PRO A 308 -1.97 -7.66 -0.33
C PRO A 308 -2.84 -7.80 -1.58
N LEU A 309 -2.77 -8.95 -2.26
CA LEU A 309 -3.59 -9.19 -3.44
C LEU A 309 -5.01 -9.58 -3.01
N PRO A 310 -6.07 -9.07 -3.66
CA PRO A 310 -7.47 -9.37 -3.32
C PRO A 310 -7.88 -10.75 -3.84
N THR A 311 -7.16 -11.78 -3.41
CA THR A 311 -7.41 -13.19 -3.72
C THR A 311 -7.96 -13.91 -2.49
N PRO A 312 -8.66 -15.04 -2.65
CA PRO A 312 -8.91 -15.94 -1.52
C PRO A 312 -7.60 -16.40 -0.85
N LEU A 313 -7.68 -16.81 0.41
CA LEU A 313 -6.57 -17.50 1.04
C LEU A 313 -6.30 -18.83 0.33
N ILE A 314 -5.03 -19.14 0.10
CA ILE A 314 -4.58 -20.41 -0.45
C ILE A 314 -3.85 -21.14 0.66
N GLN A 315 -4.37 -22.29 1.08
CA GLN A 315 -3.87 -23.01 2.26
C GLN A 315 -3.79 -22.14 3.51
N ASP A 316 -4.86 -21.39 3.80
CA ASP A 316 -4.96 -20.44 4.92
C ASP A 316 -3.89 -19.32 4.94
N SER A 317 -3.23 -19.10 3.81
CA SER A 317 -2.12 -18.16 3.67
C SER A 317 -2.39 -17.16 2.55
N PRO A 318 -2.06 -15.87 2.76
CA PRO A 318 -2.34 -14.82 1.79
C PRO A 318 -1.31 -14.79 0.65
N LEU A 319 -1.74 -14.24 -0.49
CA LEU A 319 -0.87 -13.88 -1.60
C LEU A 319 -0.61 -12.38 -1.58
N LEU A 320 0.67 -12.03 -1.71
CA LEU A 320 1.16 -10.67 -1.64
C LEU A 320 1.92 -10.35 -2.93
N LEU A 321 1.88 -9.10 -3.35
CA LEU A 321 2.87 -8.54 -4.27
C LEU A 321 3.86 -7.73 -3.42
N THR A 322 5.13 -8.09 -3.48
CA THR A 322 6.17 -7.49 -2.65
C THR A 322 7.22 -6.80 -3.51
N GLY A 323 7.75 -5.70 -3.02
CA GLY A 323 8.86 -4.95 -3.60
C GLY A 323 10.02 -4.85 -2.63
N SER A 324 11.25 -4.91 -3.13
CA SER A 324 12.47 -4.80 -2.32
C SER A 324 13.49 -3.87 -2.95
N TYR A 325 14.39 -3.37 -2.10
CA TYR A 325 15.63 -2.69 -2.48
C TYR A 325 16.51 -3.51 -3.43
N ASP A 326 16.35 -4.83 -3.48
CA ASP A 326 17.07 -5.71 -4.40
C ASP A 326 16.59 -5.59 -5.86
N GLU A 327 15.68 -4.66 -6.13
CA GLU A 327 15.14 -4.28 -7.43
C GLU A 327 14.12 -5.25 -8.02
N PHE A 328 13.71 -6.26 -7.26
CA PHE A 328 12.70 -7.22 -7.70
C PHE A 328 11.32 -6.89 -7.14
N ILE A 329 10.33 -7.11 -8.00
CA ILE A 329 8.95 -7.30 -7.60
C ILE A 329 8.65 -8.80 -7.60
N ARG A 330 7.90 -9.29 -6.59
CA ARG A 330 7.61 -10.71 -6.42
C ARG A 330 6.16 -10.97 -6.07
N VAL A 331 5.54 -11.92 -6.76
CA VAL A 331 4.34 -12.58 -6.25
C VAL A 331 4.77 -13.57 -5.18
N TYR A 332 4.33 -13.34 -3.95
CA TYR A 332 4.78 -14.02 -2.76
C TYR A 332 3.61 -14.68 -2.04
N HIS A 333 3.71 -16.00 -1.84
CA HIS A 333 2.78 -16.75 -0.99
C HIS A 333 3.31 -16.77 0.43
N ALA A 334 2.64 -16.06 1.34
CA ALA A 334 3.04 -15.91 2.73
C ALA A 334 2.64 -17.13 3.58
N THR A 335 3.09 -18.31 3.16
CA THR A 335 2.80 -19.58 3.84
C THR A 335 3.77 -19.85 4.99
N PRO A 336 3.27 -20.05 6.23
CA PRO A 336 4.13 -20.39 7.37
C PRO A 336 4.85 -21.73 7.19
N ARG A 337 4.25 -22.66 6.43
CA ARG A 337 4.74 -24.05 6.29
C ARG A 337 6.11 -24.11 5.62
N THR A 338 6.32 -23.29 4.59
CA THR A 338 7.60 -23.22 3.86
C THR A 338 8.40 -21.96 4.16
N LYS A 339 7.94 -21.14 5.12
CA LYS A 339 8.48 -19.80 5.40
C LYS A 339 8.48 -18.93 4.15
N GLY A 340 7.32 -18.83 3.51
CA GLY A 340 7.16 -18.13 2.25
C GLY A 340 7.48 -18.97 1.02
N LYS A 341 6.95 -18.54 -0.14
CA LYS A 341 7.30 -19.08 -1.46
C LYS A 341 7.13 -17.97 -2.51
N VAL A 342 8.15 -17.75 -3.35
CA VAL A 342 8.05 -16.90 -4.53
C VAL A 342 7.40 -17.68 -5.67
N LEU A 343 6.34 -17.12 -6.25
CA LEU A 343 5.58 -17.73 -7.35
C LEU A 343 5.96 -17.16 -8.72
N ALA A 344 6.30 -15.86 -8.75
CA ALA A 344 6.84 -15.17 -9.91
C ALA A 344 7.68 -13.99 -9.41
N GLU A 345 8.73 -13.63 -10.15
CA GLU A 345 9.53 -12.45 -9.87
C GLU A 345 10.03 -11.78 -11.15
N THR A 346 10.26 -10.47 -11.09
CA THR A 346 10.81 -9.69 -12.20
C THR A 346 11.62 -8.53 -11.66
N ARG A 347 12.77 -8.27 -12.29
CA ARG A 347 13.64 -7.14 -11.95
C ARG A 347 13.15 -5.87 -12.64
N LEU A 348 12.93 -4.80 -11.88
CA LEU A 348 12.42 -3.51 -12.40
C LEU A 348 13.52 -2.47 -12.66
N GLY A 349 14.76 -2.78 -12.27
CA GLY A 349 15.97 -1.98 -12.50
C GLY A 349 16.24 -0.93 -11.42
N GLY A 350 15.57 -1.02 -10.28
CA GLY A 350 15.74 -0.14 -9.13
C GLY A 350 14.83 -0.55 -7.97
N GLY A 351 15.17 -0.15 -6.74
CA GLY A 351 14.47 -0.57 -5.52
C GLY A 351 12.97 -0.28 -5.59
N VAL A 352 12.12 -1.29 -5.35
CA VAL A 352 10.67 -1.20 -5.54
C VAL A 352 10.01 -0.62 -4.28
N TRP A 353 9.79 0.69 -4.30
CA TRP A 353 9.46 1.48 -3.11
C TRP A 353 7.97 1.58 -2.79
N ARG A 354 7.11 1.63 -3.81
CA ARG A 354 5.66 1.71 -3.61
C ARG A 354 4.92 0.98 -4.70
N LEU A 355 3.85 0.28 -4.32
CA LEU A 355 2.98 -0.48 -5.21
C LEU A 355 1.54 0.00 -5.03
N GLN A 356 0.83 0.24 -6.13
CA GLN A 356 -0.59 0.53 -6.11
C GLN A 356 -1.33 -0.35 -7.11
N LEU A 357 -2.47 -0.87 -6.68
CA LEU A 357 -3.41 -1.58 -7.55
C LEU A 357 -4.26 -0.56 -8.31
N ILE A 358 -4.12 -0.55 -9.64
CA ILE A 358 -4.90 0.32 -10.52
C ILE A 358 -6.26 -0.33 -10.82
N ASP A 359 -6.24 -1.58 -11.29
CA ASP A 359 -7.42 -2.27 -11.78
C ASP A 359 -7.28 -3.80 -11.62
N ILE A 360 -8.41 -4.51 -11.60
CA ILE A 360 -8.47 -5.98 -11.58
C ILE A 360 -9.41 -6.41 -12.69
N VAL A 361 -8.88 -7.13 -13.67
CA VAL A 361 -9.68 -7.69 -14.77
C VAL A 361 -9.77 -9.20 -14.58
N GLU A 362 -10.99 -9.70 -14.39
CA GLU A 362 -11.29 -11.13 -14.36
C GLU A 362 -11.79 -11.57 -15.74
N GLU A 363 -10.97 -12.35 -16.44
CA GLU A 363 -11.30 -12.93 -17.75
C GLU A 363 -11.78 -14.36 -17.56
N GLY A 364 -13.04 -14.61 -17.89
CA GLY A 364 -13.67 -15.92 -17.83
C GLY A 364 -13.57 -16.70 -19.14
N ARG A 365 -13.32 -18.01 -19.04
CA ARG A 365 -13.49 -19.04 -20.09
C ARG A 365 -12.68 -18.82 -21.37
N GLU A 366 -11.37 -18.98 -21.29
CA GLU A 366 -10.60 -19.39 -22.48
C GLU A 366 -10.61 -20.93 -22.59
N ARG A 367 -10.86 -21.47 -23.80
CA ARG A 367 -10.57 -22.89 -24.07
C ARG A 367 -9.06 -23.02 -24.17
N ASP A 368 -8.48 -23.94 -23.42
CA ASP A 368 -7.04 -24.23 -23.45
C ASP A 368 -6.55 -24.48 -24.90
N PRO A 369 -5.68 -23.61 -25.47
CA PRO A 369 -5.19 -23.77 -26.84
C PRO A 369 -4.40 -25.07 -27.05
N LEU A 370 -3.87 -25.68 -25.98
CA LEU A 370 -3.05 -26.89 -26.04
C LEU A 370 -3.89 -28.17 -26.24
N THR A 371 -5.22 -28.09 -26.21
CA THR A 371 -6.11 -29.25 -26.41
C THR A 371 -6.53 -29.49 -27.87
N VAL A 372 -6.06 -28.68 -28.83
CA VAL A 372 -6.51 -28.75 -30.23
C VAL A 372 -5.76 -29.81 -31.09
N GLN A 373 -4.82 -30.56 -30.51
CA GLN A 373 -4.06 -31.59 -31.25
C GLN A 373 -4.32 -33.03 -30.78
N SER A 374 -5.59 -33.46 -30.72
CA SER A 374 -5.92 -34.88 -30.84
C SER A 374 -7.34 -35.05 -31.38
N SER A 375 -7.44 -35.20 -32.70
CA SER A 375 -8.65 -35.62 -33.38
C SER A 375 -8.91 -37.11 -33.09
N SER A 376 -9.71 -37.39 -32.07
CA SER A 376 -10.42 -38.66 -31.92
C SER A 376 -11.80 -38.38 -31.32
N GLU A 377 -12.83 -38.74 -32.06
CA GLU A 377 -14.27 -38.55 -31.80
C GLU A 377 -14.78 -39.45 -30.66
N ASP A 378 -14.28 -39.26 -29.43
CA ASP A 378 -14.92 -39.82 -28.23
C ASP A 378 -15.34 -38.69 -27.28
N ASP A 379 -16.65 -38.57 -27.15
CA ASP A 379 -17.41 -37.43 -26.64
C ASP A 379 -17.52 -37.48 -25.10
N SER A 380 -16.42 -37.23 -24.39
CA SER A 380 -16.42 -37.06 -22.92
C SER A 380 -15.44 -36.02 -22.36
N ASN A 381 -14.88 -35.13 -23.18
CA ASN A 381 -13.99 -34.05 -22.71
C ASN A 381 -14.80 -32.83 -22.22
N GLU A 382 -15.52 -33.00 -21.12
CA GLU A 382 -16.02 -31.89 -20.32
C GLU A 382 -14.85 -31.21 -19.57
N ASP A 383 -14.74 -29.89 -19.79
CA ASP A 383 -14.19 -28.88 -18.88
C ASP A 383 -12.67 -28.83 -18.60
N THR A 384 -11.89 -28.33 -19.57
CA THR A 384 -10.61 -27.64 -19.29
C THR A 384 -10.81 -26.11 -19.30
N THR A 385 -11.70 -25.62 -18.44
CA THR A 385 -11.93 -24.17 -18.29
C THR A 385 -10.83 -23.55 -17.43
N SER A 386 -10.01 -22.66 -18.01
CA SER A 386 -9.05 -21.84 -17.26
C SER A 386 -9.63 -20.46 -16.93
N TYR A 387 -9.33 -19.97 -15.74
CA TYR A 387 -9.64 -18.61 -15.30
C TYR A 387 -8.37 -17.78 -15.30
N ARG A 388 -8.46 -16.54 -15.79
CA ARG A 388 -7.34 -15.61 -15.81
C ARG A 388 -7.74 -14.34 -15.09
N THR A 389 -6.98 -13.95 -14.08
CA THR A 389 -7.12 -12.66 -13.40
C THR A 389 -5.88 -11.82 -13.71
N ARG A 390 -6.07 -10.56 -14.07
CA ARG A 390 -4.98 -9.59 -14.29
C ARG A 390 -5.10 -8.48 -13.26
N PHE A 391 -4.03 -8.23 -12.53
CA PHE A 391 -3.89 -7.10 -11.63
C PHE A 391 -3.00 -6.07 -12.32
N LEU A 392 -3.56 -4.90 -12.64
CA LEU A 392 -2.82 -3.79 -13.21
C LEU A 392 -2.18 -2.99 -12.08
N ILE A 393 -0.85 -2.88 -12.08
CA ILE A 393 -0.07 -2.34 -10.97
C ILE A 393 0.76 -1.14 -11.42
N LEU A 394 0.72 -0.07 -10.61
CA LEU A 394 1.67 1.03 -10.66
C LEU A 394 2.80 0.75 -9.65
N ALA A 395 4.05 0.72 -10.11
CA ALA A 395 5.20 0.57 -9.23
C ALA A 395 6.12 1.80 -9.30
N SER A 396 6.43 2.36 -8.13
CA SER A 396 7.45 3.40 -7.98
C SER A 396 8.80 2.75 -7.69
N CYS A 397 9.76 2.90 -8.59
CA CYS A 397 11.08 2.28 -8.46
C CYS A 397 12.16 3.36 -8.30
N MET A 398 12.94 3.27 -7.22
CA MET A 398 14.09 4.12 -6.94
C MET A 398 15.10 4.04 -8.10
N HIS A 399 15.57 5.18 -8.60
CA HIS A 399 16.46 5.33 -9.77
C HIS A 399 15.90 4.86 -11.12
N ALA A 400 14.96 3.92 -11.14
CA ALA A 400 14.41 3.36 -12.37
C ALA A 400 13.19 4.15 -12.88
N GLY A 401 12.56 4.97 -12.03
CA GLY A 401 11.33 5.69 -12.35
C GLY A 401 10.08 4.82 -12.16
N THR A 402 8.98 5.17 -12.81
CA THR A 402 7.70 4.46 -12.64
C THR A 402 7.58 3.28 -13.61
N ARG A 403 6.88 2.23 -13.20
CA ARG A 403 6.54 1.06 -14.04
C ARG A 403 5.04 0.81 -14.02
N ILE A 404 4.51 0.37 -15.15
CA ILE A 404 3.17 -0.23 -15.24
C ILE A 404 3.33 -1.73 -15.50
N LEU A 405 2.69 -2.56 -14.69
CA LEU A 405 2.83 -4.01 -14.74
C LEU A 405 1.45 -4.67 -14.81
N ASN A 406 1.35 -5.78 -15.52
CA ASN A 406 0.28 -6.76 -15.36
C ASN A 406 0.82 -7.93 -14.54
N VAL A 407 0.24 -8.16 -13.36
CA VAL A 407 0.45 -9.42 -12.62
C VAL A 407 -0.70 -10.35 -13.03
N ILE A 408 -0.36 -11.48 -13.63
CA ILE A 408 -1.32 -12.40 -14.24
C ILE A 408 -1.39 -13.67 -13.40
N TRP A 409 -2.61 -14.05 -13.01
CA TRP A 409 -2.90 -15.30 -12.33
C TRP A 409 -3.74 -16.20 -13.21
N ARG A 410 -3.25 -17.41 -13.52
CA ARG A 410 -3.96 -18.43 -14.31
C ARG A 410 -4.29 -19.63 -13.43
N ARG A 411 -5.56 -20.02 -13.40
CA ARG A 411 -6.04 -21.16 -12.60
C ARG A 411 -6.85 -22.14 -13.44
N ARG A 412 -6.73 -23.43 -13.12
CA ARG A 412 -7.64 -24.48 -13.62
C ARG A 412 -8.73 -24.74 -12.58
N ARG A 413 -9.93 -25.12 -13.03
CA ARG A 413 -11.01 -25.51 -12.11
C ARG A 413 -10.63 -26.81 -11.38
N ALA A 414 -10.60 -26.79 -10.05
CA ALA A 414 -10.46 -28.00 -9.25
C ALA A 414 -11.64 -28.95 -9.55
N ARG A 415 -11.35 -30.24 -9.81
CA ARG A 415 -12.39 -31.28 -9.98
C ARG A 415 -13.23 -31.31 -8.70
N SER A 416 -14.55 -31.27 -8.81
CA SER A 416 -15.42 -31.53 -7.65
C SER A 416 -15.20 -32.98 -7.22
N SER A 417 -14.37 -33.20 -6.20
CA SER A 417 -14.11 -34.53 -5.67
C SER A 417 -15.33 -35.04 -4.91
N SER A 418 -16.23 -35.71 -5.61
CA SER A 418 -17.25 -36.57 -4.99
C SER A 418 -16.78 -38.02 -4.82
N SER A 419 -15.49 -38.32 -4.97
CA SER A 419 -14.93 -39.67 -4.75
C SER A 419 -13.97 -39.69 -3.56
N SER A 420 -14.35 -40.46 -2.55
CA SER A 420 -13.70 -40.65 -1.25
C SER A 420 -12.45 -41.54 -1.28
N ASP A 421 -11.67 -41.56 -2.36
CA ASP A 421 -10.42 -42.33 -2.44
C ASP A 421 -9.21 -41.38 -2.43
N VAL A 422 -8.79 -41.00 -1.21
CA VAL A 422 -7.55 -40.27 -0.98
C VAL A 422 -6.42 -41.28 -0.81
N THR A 423 -5.63 -41.47 -1.87
CA THR A 423 -4.25 -41.97 -1.73
C THR A 423 -3.32 -40.78 -1.50
N ASP A 424 -2.35 -40.96 -0.60
CA ASP A 424 -1.46 -39.94 -0.01
C ASP A 424 -0.63 -39.14 -1.03
N SER A 425 -0.56 -39.58 -2.29
CA SER A 425 0.13 -38.90 -3.40
C SER A 425 -0.71 -37.83 -4.11
N GLY A 426 -1.99 -37.67 -3.78
CA GLY A 426 -2.92 -36.72 -4.46
C GLY A 426 -3.01 -35.33 -3.85
N SER A 427 -2.50 -35.10 -2.63
CA SER A 427 -2.62 -33.82 -1.93
C SER A 427 -1.77 -32.71 -2.57
N GLY A 428 -0.55 -33.03 -3.03
CA GLY A 428 0.34 -32.06 -3.67
C GLY A 428 -0.16 -31.51 -5.01
N ALA A 429 -0.77 -32.36 -5.84
CA ALA A 429 -1.32 -31.96 -7.13
C ALA A 429 -2.51 -31.00 -6.99
N LEU A 430 -3.41 -31.25 -6.03
CA LEU A 430 -4.54 -30.37 -5.72
C LEU A 430 -4.08 -28.99 -5.22
N ILE A 431 -2.97 -28.94 -4.48
CA ILE A 431 -2.37 -27.70 -3.99
C ILE A 431 -1.79 -26.87 -5.15
N GLU A 432 -1.07 -27.51 -6.07
CA GLU A 432 -0.51 -26.83 -7.24
C GLU A 432 -1.62 -26.26 -8.14
N GLU A 433 -2.74 -26.99 -8.29
CA GLU A 433 -3.93 -26.49 -8.98
C GLU A 433 -4.55 -25.26 -8.31
N GLU A 434 -4.58 -25.20 -6.97
CA GLU A 434 -5.15 -24.07 -6.21
C GLU A 434 -4.28 -22.81 -6.29
N VAL A 435 -2.95 -22.96 -6.17
CA VAL A 435 -1.98 -21.86 -6.29
C VAL A 435 -2.00 -21.25 -7.69
N GLY A 436 -2.15 -22.10 -8.71
CA GLY A 436 -2.15 -21.69 -10.11
C GLY A 436 -0.78 -21.20 -10.60
N GLU A 437 -0.77 -20.70 -11.83
CA GLU A 437 0.41 -20.15 -12.49
C GLU A 437 0.41 -18.62 -12.41
N TRP A 438 1.58 -18.04 -12.19
CA TRP A 438 1.77 -16.60 -12.01
C TRP A 438 2.80 -16.07 -12.98
N ASP A 439 2.57 -14.85 -13.47
CA ASP A 439 3.43 -14.15 -14.40
C ASP A 439 3.39 -12.64 -14.14
N ILE A 440 4.47 -11.93 -14.47
CA ILE A 440 4.60 -10.48 -14.30
C ILE A 440 5.05 -9.89 -15.62
N GLN A 441 4.15 -9.17 -16.29
CA GLN A 441 4.42 -8.53 -17.57
C GLN A 441 4.63 -7.02 -17.39
N LEU A 442 5.74 -6.49 -17.92
CA LEU A 442 6.02 -5.06 -17.93
C LEU A 442 5.38 -4.38 -19.14
N LEU A 443 4.54 -3.36 -18.90
CA LEU A 443 3.81 -2.65 -19.95
C LEU A 443 4.45 -1.31 -20.31
N ALA A 444 4.98 -0.57 -19.33
CA ALA A 444 5.56 0.74 -19.57
C ALA A 444 6.65 1.14 -18.56
N LYS A 445 7.58 1.99 -19.01
CA LYS A 445 8.71 2.53 -18.22
C LYS A 445 8.77 4.05 -18.33
N PHE A 446 8.66 4.76 -17.20
CA PHE A 446 8.69 6.23 -17.17
C PHE A 446 10.06 6.69 -16.64
N THR A 447 10.99 7.02 -17.54
CA THR A 447 12.43 7.08 -17.24
C THR A 447 13.04 8.48 -17.28
N GLU A 448 12.26 9.56 -17.30
CA GLU A 448 12.83 10.93 -17.28
C GLU A 448 13.37 11.34 -15.90
N HIS A 449 12.99 10.60 -14.85
CA HIS A 449 13.54 10.76 -13.50
C HIS A 449 15.06 10.55 -13.52
N GLN A 450 15.82 11.52 -12.99
CA GLN A 450 17.28 11.40 -12.85
C GLN A 450 17.66 11.00 -11.42
N SER A 451 16.70 10.98 -10.49
CA SER A 451 16.87 10.62 -9.08
C SER A 451 15.81 9.63 -8.58
N MET A 452 15.62 9.55 -7.25
CA MET A 452 14.72 8.58 -6.59
C MET A 452 13.25 8.88 -6.90
N ASN A 453 12.52 7.90 -7.44
CA ASN A 453 11.06 7.94 -7.51
C ASN A 453 10.48 7.24 -6.27
N TYR A 454 10.13 8.03 -5.26
CA TYR A 454 9.50 7.54 -4.02
C TYR A 454 7.97 7.52 -4.10
N ALA A 455 7.38 8.15 -5.11
CA ALA A 455 5.95 8.30 -5.17
C ALA A 455 5.44 8.43 -6.60
N SER A 456 4.49 7.58 -6.95
CA SER A 456 3.68 7.69 -8.15
C SER A 456 2.25 7.36 -7.76
N ASP A 457 1.31 8.02 -8.41
CA ASP A 457 -0.12 7.76 -8.27
C ASP A 457 -0.83 8.04 -9.60
N PHE A 458 -2.09 7.67 -9.71
CA PHE A 458 -2.85 7.76 -10.95
C PHE A 458 -4.17 8.49 -10.76
N TRP A 459 -4.54 9.25 -11.78
CA TRP A 459 -5.79 9.99 -11.79
C TRP A 459 -6.96 9.05 -12.07
N LYS A 460 -7.99 9.12 -11.23
CA LYS A 460 -9.23 8.35 -11.39
C LYS A 460 -10.33 9.27 -11.89
N GLN A 461 -10.97 8.91 -13.00
CA GLN A 461 -12.07 9.71 -13.52
C GLN A 461 -13.22 9.79 -12.50
N ARG A 462 -13.82 10.97 -12.38
CA ARG A 462 -14.95 11.22 -11.47
C ARG A 462 -16.12 10.31 -11.87
N GLY A 463 -16.42 9.31 -11.05
CA GLY A 463 -17.46 8.29 -11.31
C GLY A 463 -16.97 6.84 -11.24
N ASP A 464 -15.66 6.61 -11.33
CA ASP A 464 -15.05 5.26 -11.32
C ASP A 464 -14.88 4.69 -9.88
N GLY A 465 -15.82 5.05 -9.01
CA GLY A 465 -15.72 4.83 -7.56
C GLY A 465 -15.98 3.38 -7.15
N GLY A 466 -15.05 2.46 -7.40
CA GLY A 466 -14.82 1.23 -6.62
C GLY A 466 -16.03 0.34 -6.29
N GLY A 467 -17.11 0.41 -7.07
CA GLY A 467 -18.28 -0.42 -6.94
C GLY A 467 -18.13 -1.66 -7.79
N ARG A 468 -18.05 -2.84 -7.17
CA ARG A 468 -18.25 -4.13 -7.85
C ARG A 468 -19.47 -4.05 -8.77
N GLY A 469 -19.26 -4.16 -10.08
CA GLY A 469 -20.28 -4.52 -11.07
C GLY A 469 -21.35 -3.46 -11.31
N GLY A 470 -21.00 -2.37 -11.99
CA GLY A 470 -21.96 -1.59 -12.78
C GLY A 470 -21.82 -2.01 -14.24
N LYS A 471 -22.90 -2.52 -14.84
CA LYS A 471 -22.96 -2.85 -16.27
C LYS A 471 -22.54 -1.64 -17.08
N GLU A 472 -21.44 -1.78 -17.83
CA GLU A 472 -21.13 -0.87 -18.94
C GLU A 472 -22.33 -0.93 -19.90
N GLU A 473 -22.96 0.22 -20.11
CA GLU A 473 -23.88 0.40 -21.22
C GLU A 473 -23.06 0.19 -22.51
N GLU A 474 -23.54 -0.72 -23.35
CA GLU A 474 -22.97 -1.04 -24.66
C GLU A 474 -23.01 0.21 -25.54
N GLU A 475 -22.02 1.09 -25.43
CA GLU A 475 -21.71 2.08 -26.46
C GLU A 475 -20.54 1.58 -27.33
N GLU A 476 -20.65 1.91 -28.60
CA GLU A 476 -20.08 1.22 -29.76
C GLU A 476 -18.57 0.96 -29.71
N LYS A 477 -18.20 -0.24 -30.18
CA LYS A 477 -16.83 -0.68 -30.47
C LYS A 477 -16.14 0.24 -31.49
N GLU A 478 -15.41 1.23 -31.01
CA GLU A 478 -14.10 1.58 -31.55
C GLU A 478 -13.03 1.05 -30.60
N GLU A 479 -11.90 0.58 -31.14
CA GLU A 479 -10.71 0.15 -30.39
C GLU A 479 -10.04 1.34 -29.64
N ASN A 480 -10.78 2.06 -28.81
CA ASN A 480 -10.23 3.09 -27.94
C ASN A 480 -9.50 2.41 -26.79
N LYS A 481 -8.17 2.27 -26.94
CA LYS A 481 -7.27 1.87 -25.84
C LYS A 481 -7.57 2.70 -24.59
N LYS A 482 -7.71 2.06 -23.44
CA LYS A 482 -7.94 2.74 -22.16
C LYS A 482 -6.68 3.53 -21.83
N GLN A 483 -6.78 4.85 -21.72
CA GLN A 483 -5.65 5.69 -21.37
C GLN A 483 -5.54 5.89 -19.87
N LEU A 484 -4.37 5.61 -19.32
CA LEU A 484 -4.05 5.85 -17.93
C LEU A 484 -3.25 7.17 -17.81
N VAL A 485 -3.68 8.03 -16.89
CA VAL A 485 -2.97 9.26 -16.53
C VAL A 485 -2.30 9.07 -15.19
N CYS A 486 -0.97 9.19 -15.15
CA CYS A 486 -0.17 8.99 -13.95
C CYS A 486 0.60 10.25 -13.59
N LEU A 487 0.84 10.43 -12.30
CA LEU A 487 1.79 11.38 -11.77
C LEU A 487 2.92 10.61 -11.09
N SER A 488 4.15 11.09 -11.22
CA SER A 488 5.29 10.56 -10.49
C SER A 488 6.19 11.66 -9.97
N SER A 489 7.00 11.33 -8.98
CA SER A 489 7.93 12.24 -8.35
C SER A 489 9.38 11.89 -8.63
N SER A 490 10.25 12.89 -8.52
CA SER A 490 11.69 12.70 -8.43
C SER A 490 12.25 13.51 -7.27
N PHE A 491 12.81 12.81 -6.28
CA PHE A 491 13.14 13.36 -4.97
C PHE A 491 14.23 14.44 -5.01
N TYR A 492 15.47 14.08 -5.35
CA TYR A 492 16.60 15.02 -5.35
C TYR A 492 16.49 16.06 -6.45
N ASP A 493 15.85 15.66 -7.54
CA ASP A 493 15.48 16.50 -8.66
C ASP A 493 14.41 17.54 -8.32
N ARG A 494 13.63 17.30 -7.25
CA ARG A 494 12.46 18.09 -6.83
C ARG A 494 11.44 18.24 -7.95
N ARG A 495 11.07 17.15 -8.62
CA ARG A 495 10.20 17.19 -9.80
C ARG A 495 8.90 16.42 -9.59
N LEU A 496 7.83 16.89 -10.24
CA LEU A 496 6.66 16.09 -10.56
C LEU A 496 6.53 15.99 -12.08
N CYS A 497 6.24 14.80 -12.57
CA CYS A 497 6.05 14.51 -13.98
C CYS A 497 4.65 13.93 -14.20
N LEU A 498 3.89 14.50 -15.14
CA LEU A 498 2.59 14.01 -15.59
C LEU A 498 2.78 13.13 -16.84
N TRP A 499 2.14 11.97 -16.86
CA TRP A 499 2.27 10.96 -17.90
C TRP A 499 0.91 10.54 -18.43
N ARG A 500 0.91 10.07 -19.68
CA ARG A 500 -0.21 9.35 -20.27
C ARG A 500 0.33 8.11 -20.99
N VAL A 501 -0.35 6.99 -20.79
CA VAL A 501 0.05 5.70 -21.34
C VAL A 501 -1.19 4.92 -21.75
N ASP A 502 -1.10 4.19 -22.86
CA ASP A 502 -2.18 3.31 -23.30
C ASP A 502 -2.09 1.97 -22.54
N ILE A 503 -3.21 1.43 -22.09
CA ILE A 503 -3.28 0.15 -21.35
C ILE A 503 -4.08 -0.90 -22.13
#